data_AF-A0A0L0NLW4-F1
#
_entry.id   AF-A0A0L0NLW4-F1
#
_cell.length_a   1.000
_cell.length_b   1.000
_cell.length_c   1.000
_cell.angle_alpha   90.00
_cell.angle_beta   90.00
_cell.angle_gamma   90.00
#
_symmetry.space_group_name_H-M   'P 1'
#
loop_
_entity.id
_entity.type
_entity.pdbx_description
1 polymer ?
#
loop_
_entity_poly.entity_id
_entity_poly.type
_entity_poly.pdbx_seq_one_letter_code
_entity_poly.pdbx_strand_id
1 'polypeptide(L)'
;MAADPRASQMEVAEPITPAGSAGSASRKAKDELDWRMSRLADQNFNIKKYPDPLAPRQGVDPQFYPKGVTLEMEKKWLAKIQALKDGTA
;
A
#
# COMPACT_ATOMS: atom_id res chain seq x y z
N MET A 1 -19.03 67.55 14.60
CA MET A 1 -18.29 66.47 13.91
C MET A 1 -18.78 65.16 14.50
N ALA A 2 -19.68 64.47 13.78
CA ALA A 2 -20.24 63.20 14.22
C ALA A 2 -19.33 62.08 13.69
N ALA A 3 -18.78 61.27 14.60
CA ALA A 3 -18.16 60.00 14.28
C ALA A 3 -19.19 58.92 14.53
N ASP A 4 -19.74 58.33 13.46
CA ASP A 4 -20.65 57.21 13.54
C ASP A 4 -19.84 55.91 13.36
N PRO A 5 -19.68 55.08 14.42
CA PRO A 5 -18.86 53.88 14.38
C PRO A 5 -19.68 52.74 13.77
N ARG A 6 -19.79 52.71 12.44
CA ARG A 6 -20.33 51.54 11.74
C ARG A 6 -19.29 50.43 11.64
N ALA A 7 -18.75 50.05 12.81
CA ALA A 7 -17.83 48.95 12.99
C ALA A 7 -18.61 47.62 12.94
N SER A 8 -18.43 46.93 11.82
CA SER A 8 -18.32 45.48 11.70
C SER A 8 -18.95 44.64 12.81
N GLN A 9 -20.21 44.25 12.61
CA GLN A 9 -20.73 42.99 13.14
C GLN A 9 -21.14 42.12 11.96
N MET A 10 -20.16 41.49 11.32
CA MET A 10 -20.37 40.24 10.61
C MET A 10 -20.50 39.17 11.71
N GLU A 11 -21.74 38.84 12.07
CA GLU A 11 -21.99 37.66 12.89
C GLU A 11 -21.59 36.42 12.07
N VAL A 12 -20.39 35.91 12.37
CA VAL A 12 -19.98 34.58 11.96
C VAL A 12 -20.83 33.62 12.78
N ALA A 13 -21.92 33.13 12.18
CA ALA A 13 -22.67 32.02 12.73
C ALA A 13 -21.72 30.83 12.89
N GLU A 14 -21.34 30.52 14.12
CA GLU A 14 -20.64 29.29 14.44
C GLU A 14 -21.46 28.09 13.94
N PRO A 15 -20.85 27.08 13.31
CA PRO A 15 -21.58 25.88 12.95
C PRO A 15 -22.01 25.18 14.26
N ILE A 16 -23.32 25.19 14.52
CA ILE A 16 -23.95 24.39 15.58
C ILE A 16 -23.57 22.92 15.39
N THR A 17 -22.54 22.50 16.11
CA THR A 17 -22.14 21.09 16.17
C THR A 17 -23.10 20.43 17.16
N PRO A 18 -23.93 19.45 16.76
CA PRO A 18 -24.82 18.80 17.72
C PRO A 18 -23.96 18.08 18.76
N ALA A 19 -24.00 18.55 20.00
CA ALA A 19 -23.25 18.05 21.16
C ALA A 19 -23.65 16.62 21.61
N GLY A 20 -24.26 15.82 20.73
CA GLY A 20 -24.59 14.40 20.93
C GLY A 20 -23.83 13.44 19.99
N SER A 21 -22.90 13.93 19.18
CA SER A 21 -22.33 13.16 18.06
C SER A 21 -20.95 12.52 18.33
N ALA A 22 -20.38 12.60 19.53
CA ALA A 22 -19.08 11.97 19.80
C ALA A 22 -19.15 10.42 19.70
N GLY A 23 -20.21 9.82 20.25
CA GLY A 23 -20.43 8.37 20.19
C GLY A 23 -20.98 7.86 18.85
N SER A 24 -21.56 8.74 18.01
CA SER A 24 -22.06 8.38 16.68
C SER A 24 -20.95 8.43 15.63
N ALA A 25 -20.09 9.46 15.68
CA ALA A 25 -18.92 9.57 14.82
C ALA A 25 -17.92 8.42 15.06
N SER A 26 -17.70 8.02 16.31
CA SER A 26 -16.82 6.89 16.65
C SER A 26 -17.36 5.55 16.14
N ARG A 27 -18.68 5.32 16.26
CA ARG A 27 -19.33 4.11 15.71
C ARG A 27 -19.24 4.06 14.19
N LYS A 28 -19.54 5.17 13.50
CA LYS A 28 -19.41 5.28 12.04
C LYS A 28 -17.97 5.07 11.56
N ALA A 29 -16.98 5.60 12.28
CA ALA A 29 -15.57 5.38 11.97
C ALA A 29 -15.15 3.91 12.14
N LYS A 30 -15.71 3.22 13.15
CA LYS A 30 -15.48 1.80 13.36
C LYS A 30 -16.15 0.95 12.28
N ASP A 31 -17.40 1.24 11.93
CA ASP A 31 -18.12 0.52 10.87
C ASP A 31 -17.43 0.69 9.50
N GLU A 32 -16.90 1.89 9.21
CA GLU A 32 -16.12 2.13 7.99
C GLU A 32 -14.81 1.35 7.98
N LEU A 33 -14.10 1.32 9.12
CA LEU A 33 -12.87 0.53 9.27
C LEU A 33 -13.16 -0.97 9.06
N ASP A 34 -14.18 -1.51 9.72
CA ASP A 34 -14.56 -2.91 9.63
C ASP A 34 -15.00 -3.28 8.20
N TRP A 35 -15.71 -2.39 7.50
CA TRP A 35 -16.06 -2.58 6.10
C TRP A 35 -14.83 -2.61 5.19
N ARG A 36 -13.84 -1.73 5.40
CA ARG A 36 -12.59 -1.75 4.62
C ARG A 36 -11.78 -3.01 4.89
N MET A 37 -11.68 -3.42 6.16
CA MET A 37 -10.99 -4.65 6.58
C MET A 37 -11.67 -5.91 6.00
N SER A 38 -12.99 -5.92 5.89
CA SER A 38 -13.76 -7.04 5.31
C SER A 38 -13.52 -7.22 3.80
N ARG A 39 -13.07 -6.16 3.10
CA ARG A 39 -12.79 -6.18 1.67
C ARG A 39 -11.32 -6.47 1.34
N LEU A 40 -10.44 -6.47 2.33
CA LEU A 40 -9.04 -6.83 2.16
C LEU A 40 -8.93 -8.35 1.94
N ALA A 41 -8.35 -8.74 0.80
CA ALA A 41 -8.10 -10.15 0.48
C ALA A 41 -7.07 -10.78 1.44
N ASP A 42 -6.13 -9.99 1.93
CA ASP A 42 -5.12 -10.40 2.91
C ASP A 42 -5.01 -9.34 4.02
N GLN A 43 -5.55 -9.65 5.20
CA GLN A 43 -5.48 -8.78 6.38
C GLN A 43 -4.10 -8.80 7.05
N ASN A 44 -3.26 -9.79 6.72
CA ASN A 44 -1.91 -9.96 7.26
C ASN A 44 -0.83 -9.39 6.33
N PHE A 45 -1.23 -8.79 5.20
CA PHE A 45 -0.31 -8.18 4.27
C PHE A 45 0.49 -7.05 4.93
N ASN A 46 1.81 -7.15 4.87
CA ASN A 46 2.71 -6.13 5.41
C ASN A 46 3.62 -5.61 4.30
N ILE A 47 3.31 -4.41 3.81
CA ILE A 47 4.06 -3.76 2.72
C ILE A 47 5.54 -3.55 3.05
N LYS A 48 5.89 -3.36 4.33
CA LYS A 48 7.29 -3.15 4.75
C LYS A 48 8.11 -4.44 4.71
N LYS A 49 7.44 -5.60 4.82
CA LYS A 49 8.06 -6.92 4.69
C LYS A 49 8.01 -7.45 3.26
N TYR A 50 7.33 -6.74 2.37
CA TYR A 50 7.23 -7.13 0.98
C TYR A 50 8.54 -6.75 0.28
N PRO A 51 9.29 -7.71 -0.29
CA PRO A 51 10.52 -7.40 -1.01
C PRO A 51 10.19 -6.52 -2.23
N ASP A 52 11.13 -5.66 -2.62
CA ASP A 52 10.98 -4.81 -3.80
C ASP A 52 10.60 -5.69 -5.01
N PRO A 53 9.42 -5.48 -5.62
CA PRO A 53 8.97 -6.29 -6.74
C PRO A 53 9.83 -6.10 -7.99
N LEU A 54 10.56 -4.99 -8.09
CA LEU A 54 11.44 -4.68 -9.22
C LEU A 54 12.88 -5.13 -9.00
N ALA A 55 13.25 -5.44 -7.76
CA ALA A 55 14.57 -5.97 -7.47
C ALA A 55 14.68 -7.40 -8.02
N PRO A 56 15.84 -7.78 -8.61
CA PRO A 56 16.14 -9.17 -8.89
C PRO A 56 15.98 -9.98 -7.61
N ARG A 57 15.14 -11.01 -7.65
CA ARG A 57 14.92 -11.89 -6.49
C ARG A 57 16.26 -12.50 -6.11
N GLN A 58 16.73 -12.21 -4.89
CA GLN A 58 17.99 -12.73 -4.40
C GLN A 58 17.80 -14.19 -4.01
N GLY A 59 18.28 -15.12 -4.84
CA GLY A 59 18.45 -16.50 -4.43
C GLY A 59 18.23 -17.53 -5.53
N VAL A 60 18.93 -18.64 -5.33
CA VAL A 60 18.81 -19.92 -6.02
C VAL A 60 17.83 -20.80 -5.22
N ASP A 61 16.78 -20.20 -4.62
CA ASP A 61 15.89 -20.92 -3.70
C ASP A 61 15.01 -21.87 -4.54
N PRO A 62 15.08 -23.21 -4.30
CA PRO A 62 14.27 -24.21 -4.98
C PRO A 62 12.77 -23.87 -5.03
N GLN A 63 12.26 -23.12 -4.05
CA GLN A 63 10.85 -22.70 -4.00
C GLN A 63 10.45 -21.73 -5.12
N PHE A 64 11.40 -20.99 -5.70
CA PHE A 64 11.14 -20.07 -6.80
C PHE A 64 11.27 -20.72 -8.18
N TYR A 65 11.65 -22.01 -8.25
CA TYR A 65 11.77 -22.69 -9.54
C TYR A 65 10.40 -23.14 -10.06
N PRO A 66 10.19 -23.07 -11.39
CA PRO A 66 9.05 -23.70 -12.01
C PRO A 66 9.05 -25.21 -11.68
N LYS A 67 7.85 -25.79 -11.54
CA LYS A 67 7.70 -27.23 -11.29
C LYS A 67 8.48 -28.04 -12.32
N GLY A 68 9.43 -28.86 -11.85
CA GLY A 68 10.28 -29.72 -12.69
C GLY A 68 11.61 -29.10 -13.12
N VAL A 69 11.87 -27.81 -12.84
CA VAL A 69 13.19 -27.21 -13.07
C VAL A 69 14.07 -27.50 -11.85
N THR A 70 15.17 -28.21 -12.10
CA THR A 70 16.20 -28.49 -11.10
C THR A 70 17.36 -27.52 -11.26
N LEU A 71 18.16 -27.35 -10.19
CA LEU A 71 19.37 -26.50 -10.22
C LEU A 71 20.35 -26.93 -11.32
N GLU A 72 20.48 -28.23 -11.54
CA GLU A 72 21.35 -28.78 -12.57
C GLU A 72 20.87 -28.42 -13.99
N MET A 73 19.56 -28.34 -14.18
CA MET A 73 18.96 -27.94 -15.46
C MET A 73 19.21 -26.46 -15.74
N GLU A 74 19.05 -25.60 -14.74
CA GLU A 74 19.34 -24.17 -14.86
C GLU A 74 20.82 -23.93 -15.17
N LYS A 75 21.75 -24.56 -14.44
CA LYS A 75 23.20 -24.44 -14.69
C LYS A 75 23.55 -24.78 -16.15
N LYS A 76 22.96 -25.85 -16.69
CA LYS A 76 23.16 -26.23 -18.11
C LYS A 76 22.65 -25.17 -19.07
N TRP A 77 21.49 -24.56 -18.79
CA TRP A 77 20.96 -23.49 -19.63
C TRP A 77 21.80 -22.22 -19.55
N LEU A 78 22.22 -21.82 -18.34
CA LEU A 78 23.11 -20.69 -18.14
C LEU A 78 24.44 -20.88 -18.88
N ALA A 79 25.02 -22.08 -18.83
CA ALA A 79 26.23 -22.39 -19.58
C ALA A 79 26.03 -22.27 -21.11
N LYS A 80 24.89 -22.71 -21.65
CA LYS A 80 24.58 -22.53 -23.08
C LYS A 80 24.40 -21.06 -23.46
N ILE A 81 23.72 -20.28 -22.62
CA ILE A 81 23.52 -18.83 -22.83
C ILE A 81 24.88 -18.11 -22.81
N GLN A 82 25.74 -18.47 -21.86
CA GLN A 82 27.10 -17.96 -21.75
C GLN A 82 27.90 -18.28 -23.03
N ALA A 83 27.90 -19.54 -23.48
CA ALA A 83 28.62 -19.94 -24.69
C ALA A 83 28.12 -19.20 -25.96
N LEU A 84 26.79 -19.02 -26.08
CA LEU A 84 26.19 -18.22 -27.16
C LEU A 84 26.60 -16.75 -27.10
N LYS A 85 26.60 -16.15 -25.90
CA LYS A 85 27.04 -14.76 -25.69
C LYS A 85 28.51 -14.59 -26.05
N ASP A 86 29.33 -15.57 -25.71
CA ASP A 86 30.78 -15.54 -25.93
C ASP A 86 31.15 -15.97 -27.37
N GLY A 87 30.17 -16.29 -28.22
CA GLY A 87 30.38 -16.68 -29.63
C GLY A 87 31.07 -18.03 -29.81
N THR A 88 31.05 -18.86 -28.77
CA THR A 88 31.69 -20.19 -28.71
C THR A 88 30.68 -21.33 -28.90
N ALA A 89 29.65 -21.09 -29.71
CA ALA A 89 28.56 -22.04 -29.97
C ALA A 89 28.89 -22.99 -31.12
#